data_AF-A0A2E8Q7L8-F1
#
_entry.id   AF-A0A2E8Q7L8-F1
#
_cell.length_a   1.000
_cell.length_b   1.000
_cell.length_c   1.000
_cell.angle_alpha   90.00
_cell.angle_beta   90.00
_cell.angle_gamma   90.00
#
_symmetry.space_group_name_H-M   'P 1'
#
loop_
_entity.id
_entity.type
_entity.pdbx_description
1 polymer ?
#
loop_
_entity_poly.entity_id
_entity_poly.type
_entity_poly.pdbx_seq_one_letter_code
_entity_poly.pdbx_strand_id
1 'polypeptide(L)' 'MAEKTCLVIGGGRGMGAATAKEMQKRGYKLSLMSPSNSCEQLAEELNGIALRGKAEVPENLK' A
#
# COMPACT_ATOMS: atom_id res chain seq x y z
N MET A 1 -1.90 13.79 18.86
CA MET A 1 -2.27 13.93 17.44
C MET A 1 -2.66 12.56 16.94
N ALA A 2 -3.69 12.43 16.10
CA ALA A 2 -4.08 11.13 15.54
C ALA A 2 -3.03 10.67 14.52
N GLU A 3 -2.66 9.39 14.60
CA GLU A 3 -1.76 8.77 13.63
C GLU A 3 -2.48 8.61 12.29
N LYS A 4 -1.85 9.06 11.20
CA LYS A 4 -2.47 9.04 9.88
C LYS A 4 -2.07 7.79 9.12
N THR A 5 -3.04 7.13 8.51
CA THR A 5 -2.85 5.92 7.71
C THR A 5 -3.24 6.18 6.26
N CYS A 6 -2.46 5.68 5.32
CA CYS A 6 -2.73 5.75 3.88
C CYS A 6 -2.86 4.33 3.31
N LEU A 7 -4.00 4.07 2.65
CA LEU A 7 -4.24 2.87 1.87
C LEU A 7 -3.97 3.17 0.39
N VAL A 8 -3.13 2.35 -0.27
CA VAL A 8 -2.85 2.48 -1.70
C VAL A 8 -3.23 1.20 -2.44
N ILE A 9 -4.29 1.29 -3.24
CA ILE A 9 -4.72 0.22 -4.15
C ILE A 9 -3.92 0.35 -5.45
N GLY A 10 -3.37 -0.77 -5.94
CA GLY A 10 -2.41 -0.78 -7.05
C GLY A 10 -1.00 -0.34 -6.64
N GLY A 11 -0.65 -0.44 -5.35
CA GLY A 11 0.57 0.13 -4.78
C GLY A 11 1.89 -0.55 -5.16
N GLY A 12 1.88 -1.70 -5.85
CA GLY A 12 3.07 -2.52 -6.04
C GLY A 12 4.09 -2.02 -7.08
N ARG A 13 3.77 -1.03 -7.92
CA ARG A 13 4.69 -0.46 -8.94
C ARG A 13 4.20 0.89 -9.47
N GLY A 14 5.02 1.55 -10.29
CA GLY A 14 4.63 2.76 -11.02
C GLY A 14 4.14 3.89 -10.10
N MET A 15 3.05 4.55 -10.49
CA MET A 15 2.49 5.68 -9.73
C MET A 15 2.00 5.28 -8.33
N GLY A 16 1.45 4.09 -8.15
CA GLY A 16 1.02 3.60 -6.83
C GLY A 16 2.20 3.46 -5.86
N ALA A 17 3.30 2.87 -6.33
CA ALA A 17 4.52 2.75 -5.53
C ALA A 17 5.15 4.12 -5.22
N ALA A 18 5.17 5.03 -6.20
CA ALA A 18 5.68 6.39 -5.99
C ALA A 18 4.83 7.15 -4.94
N THR A 19 3.51 6.98 -4.98
CA THR A 19 2.58 7.57 -4.00
C THR A 19 2.83 7.03 -2.60
N ALA A 20 2.97 5.71 -2.45
CA ALA A 20 3.28 5.08 -1.16
C ALA A 20 4.58 5.64 -0.55
N LYS A 21 5.65 5.73 -1.37
CA LYS A 21 6.94 6.30 -0.96
C LYS A 21 6.80 7.76 -0.51
N GLU A 22 6.01 8.56 -1.21
CA GLU A 22 5.78 9.96 -0.83
C GLU A 22 4.96 10.08 0.45
N MET A 23 3.95 9.23 0.65
CA MET A 23 3.14 9.23 1.88
C MET A 23 3.95 8.79 3.10
N GLN A 24 4.86 7.82 2.94
CA GLN A 24 5.80 7.42 4.01
C GLN A 24 6.65 8.61 4.46
N LYS A 25 7.21 9.38 3.51
CA LYS A 25 8.02 10.59 3.81
C LYS A 25 7.23 11.64 4.58
N ARG A 26 5.91 11.69 4.39
CA ARG A 26 4.99 12.57 5.11
C ARG A 26 4.58 12.02 6.48
N GLY A 27 5.10 10.86 6.90
CA GLY A 27 4.86 10.25 8.19
C GLY A 27 3.57 9.43 8.28
N TYR A 28 3.02 8.96 7.15
CA TYR A 28 1.85 8.09 7.16
C TYR A 28 2.26 6.63 7.41
N LYS A 29 1.45 5.91 8.20
CA LYS A 29 1.43 4.45 8.16
C LYS A 29 0.84 3.97 6.85
N LEU A 30 1.37 2.88 6.30
CA LEU A 30 1.00 2.41 4.97
C LEU A 30 0.32 1.04 4.99
N SER A 31 -0.72 0.93 4.18
CA SER A 31 -1.31 -0.33 3.74
C SER A 31 -1.35 -0.35 2.21
N LEU A 32 -0.80 -1.39 1.59
CA LEU A 32 -0.74 -1.53 0.13
C LEU A 32 -1.55 -2.74 -0.33
N MET A 33 -2.24 -2.63 -1.46
CA MET A 33 -2.85 -3.78 -2.12
C MET A 33 -2.48 -3.82 -3.59
N SER A 34 -2.03 -4.97 -4.09
CA SER A 34 -1.99 -5.25 -5.53
C SER A 34 -2.05 -6.75 -5.81
N PRO A 35 -2.33 -7.17 -7.06
CA PRO A 35 -2.37 -8.59 -7.40
C PRO A 35 -0.99 -9.28 -7.40
N SER A 36 0.09 -8.48 -7.37
CA SER A 36 1.47 -8.94 -7.51
C SER A 36 2.20 -9.00 -6.18
N ASN A 37 3.24 -9.84 -6.10
CA ASN A 37 4.18 -9.90 -4.96
C ASN A 37 4.92 -8.58 -4.69
N SER A 38 4.97 -7.68 -5.67
CA SER A 38 5.68 -6.41 -5.54
C SER A 38 5.06 -5.46 -4.51
N CYS A 39 3.78 -5.61 -4.13
CA CYS A 39 3.21 -4.81 -3.03
C CYS A 39 3.74 -5.23 -1.65
N GLU A 40 3.99 -6.52 -1.43
CA GLU A 40 4.55 -7.02 -0.17
C GLU A 40 5.99 -6.56 0.01
N GLN A 41 6.82 -6.72 -1.03
CA GLN A 41 8.21 -6.24 -1.03
C GLN A 41 8.27 -4.73 -0.73
N LEU A 42 7.42 -3.94 -1.39
CA LEU A 42 7.37 -2.51 -1.14
C LEU A 42 6.85 -2.18 0.26
N ALA A 43 5.88 -2.92 0.79
CA ALA A 43 5.39 -2.70 2.14
C ALA A 43 6.48 -3.00 3.19
N GLU A 44 7.25 -4.07 3.00
CA GLU A 44 8.41 -4.38 3.85
C GLU A 44 9.46 -3.25 3.81
N GLU A 45 9.83 -2.78 2.62
CA GLU A 45 10.75 -1.63 2.45
C GLU A 45 10.25 -0.37 3.16
N LEU A 46 8.93 -0.15 3.14
CA LEU A 46 8.32 1.06 3.69
C LEU A 46 7.80 0.91 5.12
N ASN A 47 8.07 -0.22 5.78
CA ASN A 47 7.58 -0.53 7.13
C ASN A 47 6.04 -0.41 7.26
N GLY A 48 5.33 -0.92 6.24
CA GLY A 48 3.87 -0.98 6.15
C GLY A 48 3.35 -2.42 6.10
N ILE A 49 2.06 -2.55 5.80
CA ILE A 49 1.41 -3.85 5.56
C ILE A 49 0.97 -3.99 4.11
N ALA A 50 0.83 -5.22 3.63
CA ALA A 50 0.33 -5.49 2.29
C ALA A 50 -0.73 -6.60 2.27
N LEU A 51 -1.60 -6.52 1.28
CA LEU A 51 -2.52 -7.59 0.89
C LEU A 51 -2.34 -7.87 -0.60
N ARG A 52 -2.12 -9.13 -0.97
CA ARG A 52 -2.30 -9.53 -2.37
C ARG A 52 -3.78 -9.63 -2.68
N GLY A 53 -4.25 -8.77 -3.57
CA GLY A 53 -5.67 -8.68 -3.88
C GLY A 53 -5.97 -7.85 -5.12
N LYS A 54 -7.18 -8.02 -5.63
CA LYS A 54 -7.73 -7.28 -6.77
C LYS A 54 -8.82 -6.34 -6.29
N ALA A 55 -8.80 -5.11 -6.78
CA ALA A 55 -9.82 -4.11 -6.44
C ALA A 55 -11.22 -4.51 -6.94
N GLU A 56 -11.30 -5.30 -8.02
CA GLU A 56 -12.55 -5.82 -8.56
C GLU A 56 -13.18 -6.96 -7.73
N VAL A 57 -12.48 -7.48 -6.71
CA VAL A 57 -12.96 -8.57 -5.84
C VAL A 57 -13.38 -7.97 -4.48
N PRO A 58 -14.69 -7.90 -4.17
CA PRO A 58 -15.20 -7.27 -2.95
C PRO A 58 -14.60 -7.84 -1.66
N GLU A 59 -14.28 -9.14 -1.64
CA GLU A 59 -13.69 -9.82 -0.49
C GLU A 59 -12.27 -9.31 -0.18
N ASN A 60 -11.58 -8.71 -1.14
CA ASN A 60 -10.24 -8.14 -0.93
C ASN A 60 -10.27 -6.72 -0.35
N LEU A 61 -11.46 -6.13 -0.16
CA LEU A 61 -11.67 -4.79 0.38
C LEU A 61 -12.29 -4.79 1.78
N LYS A 62 -12.50 -5.97 2.38
CA LYS A 62 -13.11 -6.16 3.70
C LYS A 62 -12.09 -6.07 4.81
#